data_AF-Q6EKX6-F1
#
_entry.id   AF-Q6EKX6-F1
#
_cell.length_a   1.000
_cell.length_b   1.000
_cell.length_c   1.000
_cell.angle_alpha   90.00
_cell.angle_beta   90.00
_cell.angle_gamma   90.00
#
_symmetry.space_group_name_H-M   'P 1'
#
loop_
_entity.id
_entity.type
_entity.pdbx_description
1 polymer ?
#
loop_
_entity_poly.entity_id
_entity_poly.type
_entity_poly.pdbx_seq_one_letter_code
_entity_poly.pdbx_strand_id
1 'polypeptide(L)' 'DGSKCKCSRKGPKIRYSDVKKLEMKPKYPHCEEKMVIITTRSMSRYRGQEHCLHPKLQSTKRFIKWYNAWNEKRRVYEE' A
#
# COMPACT_ATOMS: atom_id res chain seq x y z
N ASP A 1 -8.30 -12.85 -19.65
CA ASP A 1 -7.20 -13.22 -18.73
C ASP A 1 -6.49 -12.01 -18.07
N GLY A 2 -7.18 -10.88 -17.81
CA GLY A 2 -6.55 -9.68 -17.20
C GLY A 2 -6.86 -9.45 -15.72
N SER A 3 -7.66 -10.32 -15.11
CA SER A 3 -8.19 -10.13 -13.75
C SER A 3 -7.18 -10.48 -12.66
N LYS A 4 -6.19 -11.34 -12.95
CA LYS A 4 -5.17 -11.78 -11.98
C LYS A 4 -4.21 -10.65 -11.58
N CYS A 5 -3.93 -9.73 -12.51
CA CYS A 5 -3.08 -8.56 -12.32
C CYS A 5 -3.68 -7.49 -11.39
N LYS A 6 -5.01 -7.49 -11.26
CA LYS A 6 -5.72 -6.49 -10.48
C LYS A 6 -5.85 -6.93 -9.04
N CYS A 7 -5.77 -5.96 -8.15
CA CYS A 7 -5.97 -6.18 -6.73
C CYS A 7 -7.44 -6.00 -6.38
N SER A 8 -7.88 -6.74 -5.36
CA SER A 8 -9.28 -6.71 -4.93
C SER A 8 -9.68 -5.28 -4.62
N ARG A 9 -10.89 -4.89 -5.07
CA ARG A 9 -11.41 -3.54 -4.86
C ARG A 9 -11.65 -3.23 -3.37
N LYS A 10 -11.82 -4.27 -2.54
CA LYS A 10 -11.97 -4.18 -1.09
C LYS A 10 -10.69 -4.69 -0.43
N GLY A 11 -9.78 -3.77 -0.16
CA GLY A 11 -8.57 -4.06 0.63
C GLY A 11 -8.83 -4.00 2.13
N PRO A 12 -7.99 -4.64 2.96
CA PRO A 12 -8.05 -4.50 4.41
C PRO A 12 -7.85 -3.03 4.82
N LYS A 13 -8.51 -2.60 5.90
CA LYS A 13 -8.34 -1.26 6.48
C LYS A 13 -7.01 -1.22 7.25
N ILE A 14 -5.93 -0.87 6.57
CA ILE A 14 -4.58 -0.73 7.13
C ILE A 14 -4.44 0.65 7.77
N ARG A 15 -3.79 0.75 8.93
CA ARG A 15 -3.45 2.05 9.55
C ARG A 15 -2.08 2.52 9.05
N TYR A 16 -1.86 3.85 8.98
CA TYR A 16 -0.58 4.40 8.53
C TYR A 16 0.60 3.94 9.39
N SER A 17 0.40 3.85 10.71
CA SER A 17 1.38 3.35 11.68
C SER A 17 1.84 1.92 11.43
N ASP A 18 0.97 1.11 10.82
CA ASP A 18 1.23 -0.29 10.53
C ASP A 18 2.02 -0.48 9.24
N VAL A 19 2.15 0.57 8.42
CA VAL A 19 2.89 0.51 7.17
C VAL A 19 4.39 0.57 7.47
N LYS A 20 5.12 -0.43 6.98
CA LYS A 20 6.58 -0.44 6.98
C LYS A 20 7.11 0.20 5.70
N LYS A 21 6.50 -0.14 4.56
CA LYS A 21 6.92 0.32 3.23
C LYS A 21 5.72 0.40 2.30
N LEU A 22 5.71 1.41 1.43
CA LEU A 22 4.73 1.58 0.36
C LEU A 22 5.49 1.67 -0.97
N GLU A 23 5.14 0.81 -1.93
CA GLU A 23 5.79 0.74 -3.24
C GLU A 23 4.76 0.65 -4.36
N MET A 24 5.06 1.27 -5.51
CA MET A 24 4.27 1.11 -6.73
C MET A 24 4.93 0.09 -7.64
N LYS A 25 4.55 -1.17 -7.51
CA LYS A 25 5.08 -2.29 -8.31
C LYS A 25 3.93 -3.12 -8.90
N PRO A 26 4.11 -3.75 -10.07
CA PRO A 26 3.11 -4.67 -10.58
C PRO A 26 2.92 -5.83 -9.61
N LYS A 27 1.70 -6.37 -9.54
CA LYS A 27 1.39 -7.51 -8.64
C LYS A 27 2.15 -8.78 -9.04
N TYR A 28 2.32 -8.99 -10.34
CA TYR A 28 3.09 -10.07 -10.92
C TYR A 28 3.98 -9.53 -12.04
N PRO A 29 5.12 -10.16 -12.34
CA PRO A 29 6.07 -9.66 -13.34
C PRO A 29 5.49 -9.57 -14.76
N HIS A 30 4.47 -10.36 -15.09
CA HIS A 30 3.79 -10.33 -16.38
C HIS A 30 2.73 -9.21 -16.50
N CYS A 31 2.49 -8.44 -15.43
CA CYS A 31 1.49 -7.39 -15.43
C CYS A 31 2.13 -6.03 -15.72
N GLU A 32 1.59 -5.32 -16.71
CA GLU A 32 2.03 -3.96 -17.04
C GLU A 32 1.46 -2.91 -16.07
N GLU A 33 0.25 -3.15 -15.54
CA GLU A 33 -0.39 -2.22 -14.59
C GLU A 33 0.32 -2.25 -13.22
N LYS A 34 0.89 -1.10 -12.84
CA LYS A 34 1.45 -0.90 -11.49
C LYS A 34 0.34 -0.87 -10.46
N MET A 35 0.55 -1.58 -9.36
CA MET A 35 -0.35 -1.59 -8.20
C MET A 35 0.37 -1.00 -6.99
N VAL A 36 -0.39 -0.65 -5.96
CA VAL A 36 0.16 -0.10 -4.73
C VAL A 36 0.34 -1.26 -3.75
N ILE A 37 1.58 -1.63 -3.49
CA ILE A 37 1.93 -2.69 -2.56
C ILE A 37 2.34 -2.07 -1.23
N ILE A 38 1.69 -2.51 -0.16
CA ILE A 38 1.89 -2.05 1.20
C ILE A 38 2.43 -3.22 2.01
N THR A 39 3.65 -3.08 2.52
CA THR A 39 4.22 -4.05 3.46
C THR A 39 3.90 -3.58 4.86
N THR A 40 3.24 -4.43 5.65
CA THR A 40 2.93 -4.11 7.05
C THR A 40 4.07 -4.49 7.98
N ARG A 41 4.17 -3.78 9.11
CA ARG A 41 5.10 -4.11 10.20
C ARG A 41 4.69 -5.43 10.86
N SER A 42 5.67 -6.14 11.43
CA SER A 42 5.46 -7.41 12.14
C SER A 42 4.50 -7.32 13.33
N MET A 43 4.36 -6.13 13.93
CA MET A 43 3.38 -5.86 15.00
C MET A 43 1.97 -5.54 14.51
N SER A 44 1.74 -5.43 13.20
CA SER A 44 0.40 -5.23 12.66
C SER A 44 -0.45 -6.48 12.80
N ARG A 45 -1.77 -6.31 12.80
CA ARG A 45 -2.77 -7.38 12.72
C ARG A 45 -2.56 -8.30 11.52
N TYR A 46 -1.85 -7.82 10.50
CA TYR A 46 -1.52 -8.53 9.27
C TYR A 46 -0.04 -8.97 9.20
N ARG A 47 0.63 -9.07 10.36
CA ARG A 47 2.02 -9.53 10.59
C ARG A 47 2.83 -9.84 9.32
N GLY A 48 3.48 -8.81 8.76
CA GLY A 48 4.45 -8.98 7.66
C GLY A 48 3.84 -9.32 6.29
N GLN A 49 2.51 -9.32 6.16
CA GLN A 49 1.86 -9.52 4.87
C GLN A 49 2.00 -8.27 3.99
N GLU A 50 2.18 -8.52 2.70
CA GLU A 50 2.05 -7.52 1.65
C GLU A 50 0.58 -7.43 1.23
N HIS A 51 0.04 -6.22 1.30
CA HIS A 51 -1.29 -5.92 0.80
C HIS A 51 -1.21 -5.18 -0.51
N CYS A 52 -2.07 -5.58 -1.44
CA CYS A 52 -2.17 -4.89 -2.71
C CYS A 52 -3.45 -4.04 -2.78
N LEU A 53 -3.28 -2.78 -3.16
CA LEU A 53 -4.35 -1.82 -3.40
C LEU A 53 -4.36 -1.36 -4.85
N HIS A 54 -5.56 -1.13 -5.37
CA HIS A 54 -5.75 -0.69 -6.74
C HIS A 54 -5.66 0.85 -6.84
N PRO A 55 -4.71 1.44 -7.60
CA PRO A 55 -4.45 2.89 -7.60
C PRO A 55 -5.61 3.73 -8.15
N LYS A 56 -6.44 3.15 -9.04
CA LYS A 56 -7.65 3.81 -9.58
C LYS A 56 -8.74 4.07 -8.52
N LEU A 57 -8.69 3.45 -7.34
CA LEU A 57 -9.68 3.66 -6.28
C LEU A 57 -9.43 4.97 -5.52
N GLN A 58 -10.50 5.73 -5.26
CA GLN A 58 -10.42 7.00 -4.53
C GLN A 58 -9.88 6.82 -3.09
N SER A 59 -10.26 5.72 -2.44
CA SER A 59 -9.74 5.34 -1.12
C SER A 59 -8.23 5.13 -1.13
N THR A 60 -7.69 4.47 -2.16
CA THR A 60 -6.24 4.27 -2.32
C THR A 60 -5.51 5.59 -2.57
N LYS A 61 -6.05 6.46 -3.44
CA LYS A 61 -5.49 7.80 -3.67
C LYS A 61 -5.42 8.63 -2.39
N ARG A 62 -6.51 8.66 -1.62
CA ARG A 62 -6.54 9.34 -0.32
C ARG A 62 -5.56 8.72 0.67
N PHE A 63 -5.48 7.39 0.72
CA PHE A 63 -4.55 6.68 1.58
C PHE A 63 -3.10 7.08 1.31
N ILE A 64 -2.67 7.07 0.04
CA ILE A 64 -1.30 7.45 -0.35
C ILE A 64 -1.01 8.91 0.02
N LYS A 65 -1.94 9.83 -0.29
CA LYS A 65 -1.78 11.25 0.04
C LYS A 65 -1.54 11.46 1.54
N TRP A 66 -2.39 10.86 2.38
CA TRP A 66 -2.28 10.98 3.83
C TRP A 66 -1.08 10.23 4.41
N TYR A 67 -0.74 9.06 3.85
CA TYR A 67 0.44 8.31 4.25
C TYR A 67 1.72 9.12 3.98
N ASN A 68 1.85 9.75 2.80
CA ASN A 68 3.01 10.58 2.48
C ASN A 68 3.14 11.75 3.45
N ALA A 69 2.05 12.47 3.73
CA ALA A 69 2.07 13.57 4.71
C ALA A 69 2.43 13.09 6.13
N TRP A 70 1.97 11.90 6.54
CA TRP A 70 2.34 11.31 7.83
C TRP A 70 3.80 10.85 7.87
N ASN A 71 4.28 10.24 6.78
CA ASN A 71 5.64 9.73 6.67
C ASN A 71 6.67 10.86 6.61
N GLU A 72 6.35 11.96 5.93
CA GLU A 72 7.17 13.18 5.91
C GLU A 72 7.34 13.74 7.33
N LYS A 73 6.23 13.90 8.08
CA LYS A 73 6.30 14.33 9.48
C LYS A 73 7.14 13.39 10.33
N ARG A 74 7.00 12.07 10.16
CA ARG A 74 7.81 11.09 10.89
C ARG A 74 9.31 11.23 10.62
N ARG A 75 9.69 11.46 9.35
CA ARG A 75 11.08 11.65 8.96
C ARG A 75 11.72 12.87 9.65
N VAL A 76 10.95 13.95 9.81
CA VAL A 76 11.42 15.20 10.43
C VAL A 76 11.72 15.05 11.93
N TYR A 77 11.11 14.09 12.62
CA TYR A 77 11.39 13.82 14.05
C TYR A 77 12.49 12.77 14.29
N GLU A 78 13.08 12.20 13.22
CA GLU A 78 14.22 11.27 13.31
C GLU A 78 15.57 11.96 12.97
N GLU A 79 15.57 13.26 12.65
CA GLU A 79 16.77 14.12 12.49
C GLU A 79 17.04 14.99 13.71
#